data_AF-A0A848U4M6-F1
#
_entry.id   AF-A0A848U4M6-F1
#
_cell.length_a   1.000
_cell.length_b   1.000
_cell.length_c   1.000
_cell.angle_alpha   90.00
_cell.angle_beta   90.00
_cell.angle_gamma   90.00
#
_symmetry.space_group_name_H-M   'P 1'
#
loop_
_entity.id
_entity.type
_entity.pdbx_description
1 polymer ?
#
loop_
_entity_poly.entity_id
_entity_poly.type
_entity_poly.pdbx_seq_one_letter_code
_entity_poly.pdbx_strand_id
1 'polypeptide(L)' 'MSKLSRKKNRKAAKKLARKEVKRAGVKSRKKNVLKRAMKAALDLLKKGKKKKARKAARKVASKAA' A
#
# COMPACT_ATOMS: atom_id res chain seq x y z
N MET A 1 15.29 -16.50 3.84
CA MET A 1 14.22 -15.49 3.72
C MET A 1 12.93 -16.16 3.28
N SER A 2 11.96 -16.37 4.19
CA SER A 2 10.65 -16.93 3.80
C SER A 2 10.04 -16.03 2.72
N LYS A 3 9.98 -16.54 1.49
CA LYS A 3 9.24 -15.94 0.37
C LYS A 3 7.79 -15.91 0.81
N LEU A 4 7.37 -14.86 1.52
CA LEU A 4 5.97 -14.62 1.85
C LEU A 4 5.17 -14.88 0.57
N SER A 5 4.28 -15.87 0.63
CA SER A 5 3.43 -16.26 -0.50
C SER A 5 2.88 -15.00 -1.17
N ARG A 6 2.93 -14.93 -2.51
CA ARG A 6 2.44 -13.78 -3.31
C ARG A 6 1.06 -13.31 -2.82
N LYS A 7 0.21 -14.26 -2.41
CA LYS A 7 -1.13 -14.03 -1.84
C LYS A 7 -1.09 -13.26 -0.49
N LYS A 8 -0.19 -13.63 0.43
CA LYS A 8 0.03 -12.93 1.72
C LYS A 8 0.52 -11.50 1.51
N ASN A 9 1.48 -11.30 0.60
CA ASN A 9 1.99 -9.96 0.26
C ASN A 9 0.90 -9.06 -0.34
N ARG A 10 0.04 -9.62 -1.21
CA ARG A 10 -1.09 -8.89 -1.80
C ARG A 10 -2.12 -8.48 -0.75
N LYS A 11 -2.47 -9.37 0.18
CA LYS A 11 -3.36 -9.06 1.32
C LYS A 11 -2.77 -7.96 2.21
N ALA A 12 -1.49 -8.06 2.57
CA ALA A 12 -0.79 -7.07 3.38
C ALA A 12 -0.73 -5.70 2.70
N ALA A 13 -0.38 -5.66 1.40
CA ALA A 13 -0.33 -4.42 0.61
C ALA A 13 -1.71 -3.73 0.56
N LYS A 14 -2.78 -4.50 0.33
CA LYS A 14 -4.15 -3.98 0.30
C LYS A 14 -4.58 -3.39 1.65
N LYS A 15 -4.26 -4.07 2.76
CA LYS A 15 -4.56 -3.59 4.12
C LYS A 15 -3.81 -2.29 4.45
N LEU A 16 -2.52 -2.22 4.10
CA LEU A 16 -1.70 -1.01 4.27
C LEU A 16 -2.22 0.15 3.42
N ALA A 17 -2.46 -0.08 2.13
CA ALA A 17 -2.98 0.94 1.23
C ALA A 17 -4.32 1.50 1.73
N ARG A 18 -5.27 0.64 2.13
CA ARG A 18 -6.55 1.09 2.72
C ARG A 18 -6.35 1.96 3.96
N LYS A 19 -5.46 1.58 4.86
CA LYS A 19 -5.19 2.31 6.10
C LYS A 19 -4.58 3.68 5.82
N GLU A 20 -3.59 3.76 4.95
CA GLU A 20 -2.91 5.04 4.64
C GLU A 20 -3.79 5.95 3.76
N VAL A 21 -4.58 5.40 2.82
CA VAL A 21 -5.57 6.18 2.03
C VAL A 21 -6.64 6.79 2.93
N LYS A 22 -7.18 6.02 3.90
CA LYS A 22 -8.12 6.57 4.91
C LYS A 22 -7.46 7.64 5.78
N ARG A 23 -6.22 7.42 6.23
CA ARG A 23 -5.47 8.41 7.02
C ARG A 23 -5.22 9.71 6.28
N ALA A 24 -5.05 9.65 4.96
CA ALA A 24 -4.88 10.84 4.12
C ALA A 24 -6.20 11.57 3.82
N GLY A 25 -7.34 11.15 4.37
CA GLY A 25 -8.65 11.77 4.10
C GLY A 25 -9.18 11.50 2.68
N VAL A 26 -8.51 10.67 1.89
CA VAL A 26 -8.95 10.33 0.54
C VAL A 26 -10.21 9.46 0.63
N LYS A 27 -11.35 10.02 0.22
CA LYS A 27 -12.62 9.28 0.12
C LYS A 27 -12.40 8.00 -0.68
N SER A 28 -12.89 6.88 -0.15
CA SER A 28 -12.73 5.52 -0.69
C SER A 28 -13.19 5.35 -2.14
N ARG A 29 -13.97 6.30 -2.66
CA ARG A 29 -14.43 6.39 -4.06
C ARG A 29 -13.28 6.58 -5.06
N LYS A 30 -12.12 7.11 -4.67
CA LYS A 30 -10.95 7.21 -5.57
C LYS A 30 -10.22 5.86 -5.72
N LYS A 31 -10.85 4.91 -6.44
CA LYS A 31 -10.32 3.55 -6.72
C LYS A 31 -8.89 3.57 -7.29
N ASN A 32 -8.55 4.61 -8.05
CA ASN A 32 -7.22 4.79 -8.65
C ASN A 32 -6.11 5.03 -7.61
N VAL A 33 -6.40 5.80 -6.56
CA VAL A 33 -5.43 6.09 -5.48
C VAL A 33 -5.12 4.83 -4.69
N LEU A 34 -6.15 4.04 -4.40
CA LEU A 34 -6.00 2.76 -3.72
C LEU A 34 -5.19 1.76 -4.54
N LYS A 35 -5.44 1.66 -5.86
CA LYS A 35 -4.64 0.82 -6.77
C LYS A 35 -3.17 1.25 -6.80
N ARG A 36 -2.88 2.55 -6.93
CA ARG A 36 -1.51 3.10 -6.95
C ARG A 36 -0.78 2.86 -5.62
N ALA A 37 -1.42 3.17 -4.49
CA ALA A 37 -0.84 2.95 -3.17
C ALA A 37 -0.57 1.47 -2.90
N MET A 38 -1.48 0.58 -3.34
CA MET A 38 -1.30 -0.87 -3.23
C MET A 38 -0.13 -1.38 -4.09
N LYS A 39 0.03 -0.89 -5.33
CA LYS A 39 1.16 -1.26 -6.20
C LYS A 39 2.49 -0.87 -5.55
N ALA A 40 2.61 0.36 -5.07
CA ALA A 40 3.80 0.86 -4.38
C ALA A 40 4.13 0.06 -3.10
N ALA A 41 3.12 -0.30 -2.31
CA ALA A 41 3.31 -1.13 -1.12
C ALA A 41 3.74 -2.56 -1.48
N LEU A 42 3.16 -3.14 -2.54
CA LEU A 42 3.40 -4.52 -2.95
C LEU A 42 4.86 -4.73 -3.40
N ASP A 43 5.42 -3.81 -4.18
CA ASP A 43 6.79 -3.94 -4.69
C ASP A 43 7.84 -3.87 -3.57
N LEU A 44 7.55 -3.10 -2.52
CA LEU A 44 8.41 -3.01 -1.34
C LEU A 44 8.22 -4.22 -0.39
N LEU A 45 7.00 -4.77 -0.31
CA LEU A 45 6.74 -6.00 0.45
C LEU A 45 7.38 -7.23 -0.20
N LYS A 46 7.42 -7.32 -1.54
CA LYS A 46 8.16 -8.37 -2.26
C LYS A 46 9.66 -8.38 -1.88
N LYS A 47 10.21 -7.20 -1.58
CA LYS A 47 11.61 -7.01 -1.15
C LYS A 47 11.80 -7.15 0.37
N GLY A 48 10.76 -7.53 1.14
CA GLY A 48 10.79 -7.63 2.60
C GLY A 48 10.79 -6.27 3.34
N LYS A 49 10.71 -5.15 2.61
CA LYS A 49 10.90 -3.78 3.15
C LYS A 49 9.58 -3.20 3.70
N LYS A 50 9.04 -3.79 4.78
CA LYS A 50 7.75 -3.39 5.39
C LYS A 50 7.67 -1.90 5.76
N LYS A 51 8.70 -1.33 6.41
CA LYS A 51 8.75 0.10 6.79
C LYS A 51 8.65 1.01 5.56
N LYS A 52 9.37 0.68 4.48
CA LYS A 52 9.34 1.44 3.23
C LYS A 52 7.99 1.30 2.52
N ALA A 53 7.37 0.11 2.55
CA ALA A 53 6.05 -0.11 1.97
C ALA A 53 4.98 0.83 2.56
N ARG A 54 5.02 1.04 3.88
CA ARG A 54 4.12 1.98 4.56
C ARG A 54 4.38 3.43 4.14
N LYS A 55 5.65 3.87 4.11
CA LYS A 55 6.01 5.22 3.65
C LYS A 55 5.57 5.47 2.20
N ALA A 56 5.74 4.49 1.32
CA ALA A 56 5.33 4.61 -0.08
C ALA A 56 3.81 4.70 -0.23
N ALA A 57 3.05 3.86 0.47
CA ALA A 57 1.59 3.94 0.48
C ALA A 57 1.10 5.31 0.99
N ARG A 58 1.72 5.82 2.07
CA ARG A 58 1.43 7.17 2.60
C ARG A 58 1.74 8.25 1.58
N LYS A 59 2.92 8.25 0.95
CA LYS A 59 3.31 9.26 -0.05
C LYS A 59 2.33 9.32 -1.23
N VAL A 60 1.88 8.15 -1.72
CA VAL A 60 0.89 8.07 -2.80
C VAL A 60 -0.48 8.54 -2.36
N ALA A 61 -0.91 8.18 -1.15
CA ALA A 61 -2.17 8.64 -0.59
C ALA A 61 -2.18 10.16 -0.38
N SER A 62 -1.11 10.73 0.17
CA SER A 62 -0.96 12.17 0.42
C SER A 62 -0.93 13.01 -0.85
N LYS A 63 -0.35 12.50 -1.95
CA LYS A 63 -0.35 13.19 -3.25
C LYS A 63 -1.72 13.26 -3.93
N ALA A 64 -2.70 12.51 -3.44
CA ALA A 64 -4.00 12.36 -4.08
C ALA A 64 -5.19 12.76 -3.20
N ALA A 65 -4.91 13.16 -1.96
CA ALA A 65 -5.78 14.02 -1.18
C ALA A 65 -5.82 15.36 -1.89
#